data_AF-A0A661ZS60-F1
#
_entry.id   AF-A0A661ZS60-F1
#
_cell.length_a   1.000
_cell.length_b   1.000
_cell.length_c   1.000
_cell.angle_alpha   90.00
_cell.angle_beta   90.00
_cell.angle_gamma   90.00
#
_symmetry.space_group_name_H-M   'P 1'
#
loop_
_entity.id
_entity.type
_entity.pdbx_description
1 polymer ?
#
loop_
_entity_poly.entity_id
_entity_poly.type
_entity_poly.pdbx_seq_one_letter_code
_entity_poly.pdbx_strand_id
1 'polypeptide(L)'
;MRTIFILAMTLLTIVSCTSYKEFVSVQNKNNIPDGTQAIILTSDIETVKQAFKNKGIMLSSIEGGFKTEEILLDEGTRAMYKAHTFDNQIKITAFWGITQKVKSNIVVWAGADAASAYDVRAWDKVIYERDMKRPKRVFDFAVQIIEESNLKFSFR
;
A
#
# COMPACT_ATOMS: atom_id res chain seq x y z
N MET A 1 -41.23 12.33 -35.91
CA MET A 1 -40.19 12.84 -34.99
C MET A 1 -40.11 11.95 -33.75
N ARG A 2 -39.58 10.73 -33.91
CA ARG A 2 -39.50 9.68 -32.88
C ARG A 2 -38.22 8.90 -33.10
N THR A 3 -37.06 9.46 -32.77
CA THR A 3 -35.80 8.68 -32.76
C THR A 3 -34.61 9.35 -32.06
N ILE A 4 -34.74 10.56 -31.51
CA ILE A 4 -33.57 11.32 -31.00
C ILE A 4 -33.45 11.30 -29.47
N PHE A 5 -34.44 10.80 -28.72
CA PHE A 5 -34.45 10.88 -27.26
C PHE A 5 -33.80 9.71 -26.51
N ILE A 6 -33.33 8.66 -27.19
CA ILE A 6 -32.76 7.47 -26.51
C ILE A 6 -31.23 7.49 -26.44
N LEU A 7 -30.55 8.42 -27.12
CA LEU A 7 -29.08 8.47 -27.12
C LEU A 7 -28.45 9.16 -25.91
N ALA A 8 -29.23 9.90 -25.10
CA ALA A 8 -28.70 10.65 -23.96
C ALA A 8 -28.64 9.84 -22.65
N MET A 9 -29.24 8.64 -22.59
CA MET A 9 -29.39 7.87 -21.35
C MET A 9 -28.36 6.72 -21.22
N THR A 10 -27.51 6.52 -22.22
CA THR A 10 -26.44 5.50 -22.23
C THR A 10 -25.02 6.07 -22.14
N LEU A 11 -24.88 7.40 -22.05
CA LEU A 11 -23.58 8.09 -21.98
C LEU A 11 -23.27 8.69 -20.59
N LEU A 12 -23.80 8.06 -19.53
CA LEU A 12 -23.57 8.46 -18.13
C LEU A 12 -22.94 7.35 -17.28
N THR A 13 -22.39 6.30 -17.89
CA THR A 13 -21.42 5.43 -17.21
C THR A 13 -20.02 6.02 -17.34
N ILE A 14 -19.87 7.28 -16.94
CA ILE A 14 -18.55 7.91 -16.80
C ILE A 14 -17.96 7.32 -15.52
N VAL A 15 -17.22 6.23 -15.69
CA VAL A 15 -16.11 5.76 -14.86
C VAL A 15 -16.04 6.47 -13.51
N SER A 16 -16.85 6.03 -12.54
CA SER A 16 -16.77 6.52 -11.17
C SER A 16 -15.52 5.93 -10.51
N CYS A 17 -14.36 6.38 -10.96
CA CYS A 17 -13.10 6.17 -10.28
C CYS A 17 -13.17 7.05 -9.02
N THR A 18 -13.73 6.51 -7.93
CA THR A 18 -13.77 7.22 -6.65
C THR A 18 -12.35 7.63 -6.29
N SER A 19 -12.05 8.93 -6.34
CA SER A 19 -10.76 9.46 -5.92
C SER A 19 -10.72 9.48 -4.39
N TYR A 20 -9.83 8.69 -3.79
CA TYR A 20 -9.61 8.70 -2.35
C TYR A 20 -8.73 9.90 -2.00
N LYS A 21 -9.05 10.61 -0.92
CA LYS A 21 -8.18 11.67 -0.41
C LYS A 21 -6.86 11.04 0.06
N GLU A 22 -5.75 11.57 -0.44
CA GLU A 22 -4.42 11.14 -0.02
C GLU A 22 -4.05 11.78 1.33
N PHE A 23 -3.41 11.00 2.20
CA PHE A 23 -2.83 11.46 3.46
C PHE A 23 -1.31 11.57 3.37
N VAL A 24 -0.70 10.72 2.55
CA VAL A 24 0.74 10.68 2.29
C VAL A 24 0.96 10.70 0.78
N SER A 25 1.79 11.62 0.31
CA SER A 25 2.21 11.64 -1.10
C SER A 25 3.23 10.52 -1.34
N VAL A 26 2.88 9.60 -2.24
CA VAL A 26 3.72 8.46 -2.61
C VAL A 26 4.17 8.60 -4.05
N GLN A 27 5.48 8.62 -4.27
CA GLN A 27 6.04 8.67 -5.61
C GLN A 27 5.94 7.31 -6.29
N ASN A 28 5.37 7.30 -7.49
CA ASN A 28 5.24 6.09 -8.30
C ASN A 28 6.63 5.55 -8.70
N LYS A 29 6.95 4.31 -8.33
CA LYS A 29 8.21 3.65 -8.72
C LYS A 29 7.97 2.69 -9.88
N ASN A 30 8.80 2.72 -10.92
CA ASN A 30 8.66 1.84 -12.09
C ASN A 30 9.89 0.93 -12.31
N ASN A 31 10.91 1.08 -11.48
CA ASN A 31 12.20 0.39 -11.55
C ASN A 31 12.29 -0.82 -10.61
N ILE A 32 11.21 -1.15 -9.90
CA ILE A 32 11.14 -2.31 -9.00
C ILE A 32 10.70 -3.53 -9.84
N PRO A 33 11.42 -4.66 -9.81
CA PRO A 33 11.03 -5.86 -10.54
C PRO A 33 9.70 -6.46 -10.05
N ASP A 34 8.87 -6.93 -10.97
CA ASP A 34 7.66 -7.68 -10.62
C ASP A 34 8.02 -8.98 -9.87
N GLY A 35 7.15 -9.38 -8.94
CA GLY A 35 7.37 -10.50 -8.04
C GLY A 35 8.22 -10.18 -6.80
N THR A 36 8.79 -8.98 -6.68
CA THR A 36 9.54 -8.55 -5.48
C THR A 36 8.66 -8.66 -4.23
N GLN A 37 9.18 -9.24 -3.16
CA GLN A 37 8.45 -9.46 -1.92
C GLN A 37 9.07 -8.76 -0.70
N ALA A 38 10.33 -8.32 -0.82
CA ALA A 38 11.04 -7.66 0.25
C ALA A 38 12.10 -6.67 -0.26
N ILE A 39 12.40 -5.70 0.59
CA ILE A 39 13.52 -4.79 0.44
C ILE A 39 14.63 -5.26 1.39
N ILE A 40 15.83 -5.46 0.86
CA ILE A 40 16.99 -5.95 1.61
C ILE A 40 17.98 -4.80 1.78
N LEU A 41 18.35 -4.49 3.02
CA LEU A 41 19.28 -3.42 3.35
C LEU A 41 20.52 -3.97 4.04
N THR A 42 21.66 -3.32 3.82
CA THR A 42 22.93 -3.63 4.50
C THR A 42 23.20 -2.74 5.71
N SER A 43 22.25 -1.86 6.06
CA SER A 43 22.33 -0.97 7.22
C SER A 43 21.96 -1.71 8.51
N ASP A 44 22.36 -1.19 9.66
CA ASP A 44 21.92 -1.72 10.95
C ASP A 44 20.42 -1.43 11.21
N ILE A 45 19.79 -2.25 12.05
CA ILE A 45 18.35 -2.17 12.33
C ILE A 45 17.95 -0.83 12.98
N GLU A 46 18.84 -0.18 13.74
CA GLU A 46 18.53 1.08 14.41
C GLU A 46 18.49 2.23 13.40
N THR A 47 19.42 2.27 12.44
CA THR A 47 19.36 3.20 11.30
C THR A 47 18.06 3.03 10.50
N VAL A 48 17.64 1.79 10.25
CA VAL A 48 16.36 1.52 9.56
C VAL A 48 15.18 1.99 10.41
N LYS A 49 15.16 1.74 11.72
CA LYS A 49 14.11 2.26 12.62
C LYS A 49 14.03 3.79 12.57
N GLN A 50 15.17 4.48 12.57
CA GLN A 50 15.20 5.93 12.51
C GLN A 50 14.64 6.47 11.19
N ALA A 51 14.91 5.81 10.06
CA ALA A 51 14.31 6.18 8.77
C ALA A 51 12.77 6.21 8.83
N PHE A 52 12.13 5.21 9.45
CA PHE A 52 10.68 5.21 9.63
C PHE A 52 10.21 6.24 10.66
N LYS A 53 10.91 6.38 11.81
CA LYS A 53 10.56 7.37 12.84
C LYS A 53 10.63 8.81 12.32
N ASN A 54 11.57 9.12 11.44
CA ASN A 54 11.69 10.43 10.79
C ASN A 54 10.47 10.79 9.93
N LYS A 55 9.63 9.81 9.57
CA LYS A 55 8.33 10.02 8.91
C LYS A 55 7.16 10.10 9.89
N GLY A 56 7.43 10.18 11.19
CA GLY A 56 6.39 10.15 12.23
C GLY A 56 5.73 8.78 12.37
N ILE A 57 6.32 7.71 11.83
CA ILE A 57 5.75 6.37 11.89
C ILE A 57 6.10 5.75 13.25
N MET A 58 5.06 5.33 13.98
CA MET A 58 5.22 4.60 15.24
C MET A 58 5.65 3.16 14.99
N LEU A 59 6.58 2.68 15.81
CA LEU A 59 7.19 1.37 15.71
C LEU A 59 6.99 0.58 17.00
N SER A 60 6.72 -0.71 16.85
CA SER A 60 6.69 -1.69 17.93
C SER A 60 7.80 -2.71 17.72
N SER A 61 8.57 -3.01 18.77
CA SER A 61 9.60 -4.05 18.73
C SER A 61 8.97 -5.44 18.58
N ILE A 62 9.62 -6.31 17.80
CA ILE A 62 9.29 -7.73 17.68
C ILE A 62 10.59 -8.54 17.75
N GLU A 63 10.47 -9.86 17.90
CA GLU A 63 11.64 -10.73 17.90
C GLU A 63 12.47 -10.53 16.62
N GLY A 64 13.75 -10.19 16.80
CA GLY A 64 14.69 -9.97 15.71
C GLY A 64 14.43 -8.73 14.84
N GLY A 65 13.59 -7.78 15.26
CA GLY A 65 13.32 -6.59 14.43
C GLY A 65 12.25 -5.63 14.94
N PHE A 66 11.47 -5.05 14.03
CA PHE A 66 10.34 -4.17 14.36
C PHE A 66 9.16 -4.35 13.40
N LYS A 67 7.98 -3.91 13.84
CA LYS A 67 6.81 -3.68 12.99
C LYS A 67 6.38 -2.22 13.12
N THR A 68 5.83 -1.65 12.06
CA THR A 68 5.12 -0.37 12.16
C THR A 68 3.73 -0.58 12.72
N GLU A 69 3.18 0.44 13.35
CA GLU A 69 1.74 0.55 13.49
C GLU A 69 1.07 0.72 12.11
N GLU A 70 -0.26 0.67 12.08
CA GLU A 70 -1.03 0.92 10.87
C GLU A 70 -0.79 2.35 10.36
N ILE A 71 -0.52 2.44 9.06
CA ILE A 71 -0.34 3.70 8.34
C ILE A 71 -1.45 3.79 7.29
N LEU A 72 -2.19 4.90 7.29
CA LEU A 72 -3.13 5.20 6.21
C LEU A 72 -2.43 6.05 5.16
N LEU A 73 -2.24 5.51 3.95
CA LEU A 73 -1.65 6.27 2.84
C LEU A 73 -2.69 7.18 2.18
N ASP A 74 -3.92 6.70 2.13
CA ASP A 74 -5.10 7.39 1.64
C ASP A 74 -6.34 6.83 2.37
N GLU A 75 -7.51 7.38 2.09
CA GLU A 75 -8.76 6.95 2.70
C GLU A 75 -9.15 5.48 2.46
N GLY A 76 -8.48 4.79 1.53
CA GLY A 76 -8.76 3.42 1.12
C GLY A 76 -7.63 2.41 1.32
N THR A 77 -6.41 2.86 1.62
CA THR A 77 -5.21 2.01 1.66
C THR A 77 -4.55 2.05 3.03
N ARG A 78 -4.50 0.88 3.68
CA ARG A 78 -3.78 0.63 4.92
C ARG A 78 -2.42 0.00 4.59
N ALA A 79 -1.38 0.39 5.31
CA ALA A 79 -0.02 -0.10 5.18
C ALA A 79 0.54 -0.51 6.54
N MET A 80 1.34 -1.57 6.56
CA MET A 80 2.14 -2.00 7.70
C MET A 80 3.44 -2.59 7.17
N TYR A 81 4.55 -2.34 7.87
CA TYR A 81 5.85 -2.88 7.51
C TYR A 81 6.42 -3.70 8.64
N LYS A 82 7.07 -4.81 8.30
CA LYS A 82 7.87 -5.61 9.24
C LYS A 82 9.30 -5.65 8.76
N ALA A 83 10.23 -5.33 9.63
CA ALA A 83 11.66 -5.43 9.38
C ALA A 83 12.24 -6.49 10.32
N HIS A 84 13.06 -7.39 9.80
CA HIS A 84 13.80 -8.38 10.58
C HIS A 84 15.27 -8.40 10.17
N THR A 85 16.15 -8.63 11.14
CA THR A 85 17.56 -8.92 10.88
C THR A 85 17.70 -10.38 10.44
N PHE A 86 18.40 -10.62 9.33
CA PHE A 86 18.71 -11.94 8.80
C PHE A 86 20.09 -11.87 8.13
N ASP A 87 21.04 -12.73 8.54
CA ASP A 87 22.39 -12.79 7.98
C ASP A 87 23.10 -11.42 7.85
N ASN A 88 23.06 -10.60 8.91
CA ASN A 88 23.60 -9.23 8.94
C ASN A 88 22.95 -8.26 7.92
N GLN A 89 21.80 -8.61 7.36
CA GLN A 89 20.99 -7.75 6.51
C GLN A 89 19.64 -7.49 7.17
N ILE A 90 18.99 -6.38 6.80
CA ILE A 90 17.63 -6.09 7.23
C ILE A 90 16.69 -6.40 6.07
N LYS A 91 15.71 -7.26 6.33
CA LYS A 91 14.65 -7.59 5.40
C LYS A 91 13.38 -6.85 5.80
N ILE A 92 12.93 -5.92 4.96
CA ILE A 92 11.66 -5.23 5.12
C ILE A 92 10.61 -5.89 4.23
N THR A 93 9.49 -6.29 4.83
CA THR A 93 8.32 -6.83 4.14
C THR A 93 7.16 -5.86 4.32
N ALA A 94 6.49 -5.53 3.22
CA ALA A 94 5.31 -4.70 3.20
C ALA A 94 4.03 -5.54 3.28
N PHE A 95 3.07 -5.06 4.05
CA PHE A 95 1.73 -5.60 4.17
C PHE A 95 0.73 -4.49 3.87
N TRP A 96 -0.35 -4.83 3.19
CA TRP A 96 -1.39 -3.89 2.81
C TRP A 96 -2.77 -4.40 3.17
N GLY A 97 -3.72 -3.48 3.27
CA GLY A 97 -5.13 -3.80 3.48
C GLY A 97 -6.03 -2.67 3.00
N ILE A 98 -7.33 -2.93 2.97
CA ILE A 98 -8.34 -1.91 2.64
C ILE A 98 -8.97 -1.31 3.89
N THR A 99 -9.42 -0.07 3.81
CA THR A 99 -10.18 0.56 4.90
C THR A 99 -11.68 0.20 4.85
N GLN A 100 -12.38 0.52 5.94
CA GLN A 100 -13.84 0.45 5.98
C GLN A 100 -14.50 1.31 4.89
N LYS A 101 -13.89 2.44 4.47
CA LYS A 101 -14.43 3.29 3.41
C LYS A 101 -14.51 2.55 2.08
N VAL A 102 -13.47 1.78 1.74
CA VAL A 102 -13.47 0.94 0.53
C VAL A 102 -14.56 -0.11 0.62
N LYS A 103 -14.67 -0.82 1.76
CA LYS A 103 -15.71 -1.83 1.95
C LYS A 103 -17.11 -1.24 1.83
N SER A 104 -17.37 -0.09 2.46
CA SER A 104 -18.66 0.60 2.36
C SER A 104 -18.97 1.05 0.93
N ASN A 105 -17.97 1.53 0.18
CA ASN A 105 -18.16 1.85 -1.23
C ASN A 105 -18.53 0.60 -2.05
N ILE A 106 -17.89 -0.55 -1.79
CA ILE A 106 -18.25 -1.81 -2.45
C ILE A 106 -19.69 -2.21 -2.11
N VAL A 107 -20.16 -2.04 -0.87
CA VAL A 107 -21.56 -2.28 -0.50
C VAL A 107 -22.51 -1.43 -1.35
N VAL A 108 -22.20 -0.14 -1.52
CA VAL A 108 -23.03 0.79 -2.31
C VAL A 108 -23.08 0.39 -3.79
N TRP A 109 -21.98 -0.09 -4.36
CA TRP A 109 -21.88 -0.36 -5.80
C TRP A 109 -22.20 -1.80 -6.21
N ALA A 110 -21.86 -2.77 -5.37
CA ALA A 110 -21.89 -4.20 -5.68
C ALA A 110 -22.70 -5.03 -4.66
N GLY A 111 -23.27 -4.39 -3.64
CA GLY A 111 -24.08 -5.05 -2.62
C GLY A 111 -23.29 -5.66 -1.46
N ALA A 112 -24.01 -6.03 -0.40
CA ALA A 112 -23.43 -6.55 0.84
C ALA A 112 -22.72 -7.90 0.64
N ASP A 113 -23.26 -8.77 -0.21
CA ASP A 113 -22.70 -10.10 -0.45
C ASP A 113 -21.31 -10.01 -1.10
N ALA A 114 -21.16 -9.16 -2.12
CA ALA A 114 -19.85 -8.90 -2.74
C ALA A 114 -18.85 -8.28 -1.76
N ALA A 115 -19.31 -7.36 -0.90
CA ALA A 115 -18.48 -6.73 0.11
C ALA A 115 -18.04 -7.68 1.24
N SER A 116 -18.79 -8.77 1.47
CA SER A 116 -18.51 -9.73 2.54
C SER A 116 -17.18 -10.47 2.35
N ALA A 117 -16.76 -10.67 1.10
CA ALA A 117 -15.49 -11.29 0.73
C ALA A 117 -14.26 -10.46 1.15
N TYR A 118 -14.45 -9.18 1.47
CA TYR A 118 -13.36 -8.30 1.88
C TYR A 118 -13.30 -8.16 3.40
N ASP A 119 -12.20 -8.63 3.99
CA ASP A 119 -11.91 -8.40 5.40
C ASP A 119 -11.05 -7.13 5.56
N VAL A 120 -11.63 -6.09 6.16
CA VAL A 120 -10.96 -4.82 6.45
C VAL A 120 -9.91 -4.96 7.55
N ARG A 121 -9.85 -6.08 8.27
CA ARG A 121 -8.85 -6.37 9.30
C ARG A 121 -7.70 -7.22 8.76
N ALA A 122 -7.87 -7.87 7.61
CA ALA A 122 -6.84 -8.66 6.98
C ALA A 122 -5.66 -7.80 6.52
N TRP A 123 -4.49 -8.42 6.52
CA TRP A 123 -3.23 -7.84 6.07
C TRP A 123 -2.59 -8.81 5.09
N ASP A 124 -2.60 -8.43 3.83
CA ASP A 124 -1.99 -9.22 2.77
C ASP A 124 -0.53 -8.80 2.59
N LYS A 125 0.37 -9.78 2.49
CA LYS A 125 1.75 -9.50 2.12
C LYS A 125 1.76 -8.93 0.69
N VAL A 126 2.47 -7.84 0.49
CA VAL A 126 2.66 -7.29 -0.86
C VAL A 126 3.61 -8.19 -1.65
N ILE A 127 3.15 -8.63 -2.82
CA ILE A 127 3.98 -9.10 -3.92
C ILE A 127 3.93 -7.96 -4.94
N TYR A 128 5.09 -7.42 -5.30
CA TYR A 128 5.17 -6.25 -6.15
C TYR A 128 4.74 -6.58 -7.57
N GLU A 129 3.77 -5.83 -8.08
CA GLU A 129 3.39 -5.86 -9.49
C GLU A 129 3.14 -4.42 -9.93
N ARG A 130 3.76 -4.02 -11.05
CA ARG A 130 3.71 -2.64 -11.55
C ARG A 130 2.31 -2.15 -11.90
N ASP A 131 1.39 -3.05 -12.24
CA ASP A 131 0.02 -2.70 -12.64
C ASP A 131 -0.98 -2.69 -11.48
N MET A 132 -0.57 -3.18 -10.30
CA MET A 132 -1.43 -3.16 -9.13
C MET A 132 -1.51 -1.75 -8.54
N LYS A 133 -2.70 -1.32 -8.12
CA LYS A 133 -2.90 0.05 -7.60
C LYS A 133 -2.41 0.22 -6.16
N ARG A 134 -3.16 -0.33 -5.20
CA ARG A 134 -2.90 -0.12 -3.75
C ARG A 134 -1.64 -0.82 -3.24
N PRO A 135 -1.40 -2.10 -3.56
CA PRO A 135 -0.29 -2.83 -2.92
C PRO A 135 1.07 -2.32 -3.42
N LYS A 136 1.14 -2.00 -4.71
CA LYS A 136 2.26 -1.27 -5.30
C LYS A 136 2.54 0.04 -4.56
N ARG A 137 1.51 0.86 -4.32
CA ARG A 137 1.67 2.14 -3.60
C ARG A 137 2.21 1.92 -2.18
N VAL A 138 1.78 0.87 -1.49
CA VAL A 138 2.34 0.49 -0.17
C VAL A 138 3.83 0.15 -0.27
N PHE A 139 4.24 -0.59 -1.28
CA PHE A 139 5.65 -0.94 -1.47
C PHE A 139 6.49 0.27 -1.89
N ASP A 140 6.00 1.07 -2.83
CA ASP A 140 6.62 2.30 -3.31
C ASP A 140 6.88 3.27 -2.15
N PHE A 141 5.96 3.36 -1.18
CA PHE A 141 6.15 4.19 0.00
C PHE A 141 7.31 3.71 0.87
N ALA A 142 7.46 2.40 1.09
CA ALA A 142 8.62 1.88 1.83
C ALA A 142 9.94 2.20 1.11
N VAL A 143 9.98 2.02 -0.21
CA VAL A 143 11.17 2.37 -1.01
C VAL A 143 11.47 3.85 -0.91
N GLN A 144 10.45 4.72 -0.98
CA GLN A 144 10.61 6.16 -0.83
C GLN A 144 11.23 6.54 0.52
N ILE A 145 10.79 5.94 1.64
CA ILE A 145 11.39 6.18 2.97
C ILE A 145 12.88 5.85 2.97
N ILE A 146 13.24 4.73 2.36
CA ILE A 146 14.61 4.20 2.31
C ILE A 146 15.51 5.07 1.44
N GLU A 147 15.03 5.47 0.26
CA GLU A 147 15.73 6.35 -0.68
C GLU A 147 15.96 7.74 -0.08
N GLU A 148 14.93 8.35 0.52
CA GLU A 148 15.04 9.66 1.18
C GLU A 148 15.98 9.63 2.40
N SER A 149 16.19 8.45 2.98
CA SER A 149 17.15 8.23 4.07
C SER A 149 18.55 7.81 3.58
N ASN A 150 18.79 7.81 2.27
CA ASN A 150 20.06 7.43 1.63
C ASN A 150 20.59 6.04 2.03
N LEU A 151 19.68 5.11 2.32
CA LEU A 151 20.07 3.75 2.68
C LEU A 151 20.34 2.92 1.42
N LYS A 152 21.36 2.07 1.45
CA LYS A 152 21.64 1.14 0.36
C LYS A 152 20.72 -0.07 0.46
N PHE A 153 20.06 -0.43 -0.63
CA PHE A 153 19.13 -1.54 -0.67
C PHE A 153 19.14 -2.31 -1.99
N SER A 154 18.53 -3.48 -1.97
CA SER A 154 18.24 -4.34 -3.12
C SER A 154 16.87 -5.00 -2.97
N PHE A 155 16.37 -5.65 -4.02
CA PHE A 155 15.06 -6.28 -4.05
C PHE A 155 15.19 -7.81 -4.03
N ARG A 156 14.24 -8.48 -3.35
CA ARG A 156 14.15 -9.94 -3.29
C ARG A 156 12.72 -10.42 -3.33
#